data_AF-A0A2C9KVR3-F1
#
_entry.id   AF-A0A2C9KVR3-F1
#
_cell.length_a   1.000
_cell.length_b   1.000
_cell.length_c   1.000
_cell.angle_alpha   90.00
_cell.angle_beta   90.00
_cell.angle_gamma   90.00
#
_symmetry.space_group_name_H-M   'P 1'
#
loop_
_entity.id
_entity.type
_entity.pdbx_description
1 polymer ?
#
loop_
_entity_poly.entity_id
_entity_poly.type
_entity_poly.pdbx_seq_one_letter_code
_entity_poly.pdbx_strand_id
1 'polypeptide(L)'
;MPSSFSSMPSPVSQPPLVNLPPVKPINQLTNNISQAQYSPSPGPLQNHASQVGGAEPTGQYTGGLYYQPVRYHWCYQQNENEIEIWRPFSVHDSTQLEIAFQTRLAESPNHTTVNTNGGRNEVNVGLRIRKPVYWQDFPVPVRRCSWFYKREGDNRYIPYDEELSLKLENEYKKAMETNGWHRRLEFPDNVIIVMHNANVIVQFPPSSTFDEWGNVQVKWLYALLA
;
A
#
# COMPACT_ATOMS: atom_id res chain seq x y z
N MET A 1 -4.52 -46.81 -63.44
CA MET A 1 -3.53 -47.49 -62.57
C MET A 1 -2.14 -47.00 -62.97
N PRO A 2 -1.22 -46.86 -62.00
CA PRO A 2 -0.49 -45.62 -61.67
C PRO A 2 0.76 -45.39 -62.56
N SER A 3 1.39 -44.22 -62.56
CA SER A 3 2.56 -43.92 -61.71
C SER A 3 2.84 -42.41 -61.72
N SER A 4 2.59 -41.73 -60.61
CA SER A 4 3.60 -41.29 -59.62
C SER A 4 4.44 -40.10 -60.10
N PHE A 5 3.92 -38.89 -59.85
CA PHE A 5 4.71 -37.67 -59.79
C PHE A 5 5.58 -37.72 -58.51
N SER A 6 6.89 -37.65 -58.65
CA SER A 6 7.81 -37.42 -57.54
C SER A 6 8.54 -36.10 -57.79
N SER A 7 8.06 -35.06 -57.13
CA SER A 7 8.66 -33.73 -57.04
C SER A 7 9.85 -33.75 -56.09
N MET A 8 10.90 -33.01 -56.47
CA MET A 8 12.14 -32.79 -55.72
C MET A 8 11.87 -32.20 -54.32
N PRO A 9 12.70 -32.51 -53.30
CA PRO A 9 12.67 -31.80 -52.03
C PRO A 9 13.35 -30.43 -52.15
N SER A 10 12.63 -29.38 -51.80
CA SER A 10 13.17 -28.03 -51.59
C SER A 10 14.14 -28.00 -50.40
N PRO A 11 15.21 -27.19 -50.44
CA PRO A 11 16.12 -27.03 -49.32
C PRO A 11 15.44 -26.29 -48.16
N VAL A 12 15.64 -26.79 -46.94
CA VAL A 12 15.18 -26.17 -45.69
C VAL A 12 16.02 -24.92 -45.44
N SER A 13 15.40 -23.74 -45.51
CA SER A 13 16.01 -22.48 -45.11
C SER A 13 16.28 -22.48 -43.60
N GLN A 14 17.55 -22.55 -43.20
CA GLN A 14 17.96 -22.23 -41.84
C GLN A 14 17.80 -20.73 -41.59
N PRO A 15 17.28 -20.27 -40.43
CA PRO A 15 17.29 -18.87 -40.07
C PRO A 15 18.75 -18.38 -39.84
N PRO A 16 19.06 -17.11 -40.15
CA PRO A 16 20.41 -16.59 -39.99
C PRO A 16 20.81 -16.55 -38.51
N LEU A 17 22.01 -17.06 -38.22
CA LEU A 17 22.71 -16.85 -36.94
C LEU A 17 22.87 -15.35 -36.70
N VAL A 18 22.16 -14.81 -35.71
CA VAL A 18 22.40 -13.45 -35.23
C VAL A 18 23.76 -13.43 -34.55
N ASN A 19 24.69 -12.71 -35.16
CA ASN A 19 26.06 -12.52 -34.69
C ASN A 19 26.01 -11.65 -33.41
N LEU A 20 26.07 -12.28 -32.24
CA LEU A 20 26.17 -11.59 -30.94
C LEU A 20 27.57 -10.96 -30.79
N PRO A 21 27.70 -9.72 -30.28
CA PRO A 21 29.00 -9.11 -30.03
C PRO A 21 29.76 -9.81 -28.88
N PRO A 22 31.10 -9.76 -28.88
CA PRO A 22 31.90 -10.51 -27.92
C PRO A 22 31.76 -9.94 -26.50
N VAL A 23 31.42 -10.82 -25.57
CA VAL A 23 31.42 -10.55 -24.13
C VAL A 23 32.87 -10.34 -23.67
N LYS A 24 33.16 -9.18 -23.10
CA LYS A 24 34.46 -8.92 -22.47
C LYS A 24 34.57 -9.73 -21.17
N PRO A 25 35.70 -10.41 -20.91
CA PRO A 25 35.90 -11.10 -19.63
C PRO A 25 36.02 -10.05 -18.52
N ILE A 26 35.11 -10.12 -17.55
CA ILE A 26 35.26 -9.44 -16.26
C ILE A 26 36.24 -10.27 -15.45
N ASN A 27 37.41 -9.70 -15.17
CA ASN A 27 38.19 -10.11 -14.02
C ASN A 27 39.03 -8.95 -13.49
N GLN A 28 38.94 -8.79 -12.17
CA GLN A 28 39.86 -8.12 -11.25
C GLN A 28 39.66 -6.61 -11.04
N LEU A 29 38.82 -6.30 -10.04
CA LEU A 29 39.27 -5.44 -8.95
C LEU A 29 39.09 -6.19 -7.62
N THR A 30 40.12 -6.07 -6.80
CA THR A 30 40.55 -6.89 -5.68
C THR A 30 39.66 -6.85 -4.44
N ASN A 31 39.58 -8.02 -3.78
CA ASN A 31 39.09 -8.22 -2.41
C ASN A 31 39.70 -7.23 -1.41
N ASN A 32 38.85 -6.59 -0.61
CA ASN A 32 39.20 -6.18 0.74
C ASN A 32 37.99 -6.38 1.67
N ILE A 33 37.89 -7.58 2.24
CA ILE A 33 36.92 -7.93 3.27
C ILE A 33 37.59 -7.61 4.61
N SER A 34 37.30 -6.43 5.15
CA SER A 34 37.49 -6.14 6.56
C SER A 34 36.14 -6.33 7.25
N GLN A 35 36.10 -7.29 8.18
CA GLN A 35 34.98 -7.55 9.06
C GLN A 35 34.63 -6.29 9.86
N ALA A 36 33.42 -5.77 9.70
CA ALA A 36 32.83 -4.82 10.64
C ALA A 36 31.64 -5.50 11.32
N GLN A 37 31.91 -6.04 12.52
CA GLN A 37 30.87 -6.43 13.46
C GLN A 37 30.11 -5.17 13.90
N TYR A 38 28.86 -5.03 13.49
CA TYR A 38 27.96 -4.03 14.06
C TYR A 38 27.33 -4.61 15.33
N SER A 39 27.97 -4.34 16.46
CA SER A 39 27.34 -4.35 17.78
C SER A 39 26.59 -3.03 17.96
N PRO A 40 25.28 -3.02 18.30
CA PRO A 40 24.64 -1.79 18.75
C PRO A 40 24.89 -1.64 20.27
N SER A 41 25.81 -0.75 20.63
CA SER A 41 25.87 -0.19 21.99
C SER A 41 25.36 1.26 21.94
N PRO A 42 24.35 1.62 22.77
CA PRO A 42 23.82 2.98 22.79
C PRO A 42 24.75 3.91 23.57
N GLY A 43 25.31 4.91 22.89
CA GLY A 43 25.94 6.06 23.53
C GLY A 43 24.88 7.12 23.89
N PRO A 44 24.89 7.69 25.11
CA PRO A 44 23.93 8.71 25.49
C PRO A 44 24.30 10.06 24.86
N LEU A 45 23.33 10.72 24.22
CA LEU A 45 23.44 12.12 23.81
C LEU A 45 23.30 13.01 25.06
N GLN A 46 24.37 13.76 25.35
CA GLN A 46 24.47 14.71 26.44
C GLN A 46 23.54 15.93 26.17
N ASN A 47 22.43 16.02 26.90
CA ASN A 47 21.56 17.19 26.92
C ASN A 47 22.18 18.31 27.75
N HIS A 48 22.38 19.48 27.15
CA HIS A 48 22.58 20.71 27.91
C HIS A 48 21.22 21.23 28.40
N ALA A 49 21.05 21.26 29.72
CA ALA A 49 19.86 21.74 30.38
C ALA A 49 19.73 23.26 30.29
N SER A 50 18.51 23.75 30.12
CA SER A 50 18.08 25.04 30.66
C SER A 50 16.67 24.86 31.20
N GLN A 51 16.58 24.92 32.53
CA GLN A 51 15.36 24.79 33.32
C GLN A 51 14.46 26.00 33.11
N VAL A 52 13.16 25.78 32.87
CA VAL A 52 12.07 26.54 33.50
C VAL A 52 10.87 25.61 33.63
N GLY A 53 10.30 25.52 34.83
CA GLY A 53 9.25 24.59 35.21
C GLY A 53 7.86 24.90 34.64
N GLY A 54 7.04 23.85 34.53
CA GLY A 54 5.62 23.91 34.21
C GLY A 54 5.03 22.50 34.13
N ALA A 55 4.08 22.24 35.04
CA ALA A 55 3.20 21.07 35.21
C ALA A 55 3.30 19.89 34.21
N GLU A 56 3.64 18.71 34.72
CA GLU A 56 3.56 17.42 34.01
C GLU A 56 2.08 16.96 33.87
N PRO A 57 1.59 16.66 32.65
CA PRO A 57 0.57 15.65 32.48
C PRO A 57 1.25 14.27 32.44
N THR A 58 0.73 13.33 33.22
CA THR A 58 1.09 11.91 33.25
C THR A 58 0.78 11.22 31.91
N GLY A 59 1.58 11.50 30.88
CA GLY A 59 1.65 10.73 29.64
C GLY A 59 2.80 9.73 29.73
N GLN A 60 2.49 8.44 29.79
CA GLN A 60 3.50 7.39 29.85
C GLN A 60 4.29 7.34 28.53
N TYR A 61 5.62 7.30 28.65
CA TYR A 61 6.58 7.46 27.56
C TYR A 61 6.74 6.16 26.74
N THR A 62 6.01 6.03 25.63
CA THR A 62 6.25 4.98 24.61
C THR A 62 7.31 5.47 23.61
N GLY A 63 8.59 5.32 23.94
CA GLY A 63 9.69 5.39 22.96
C GLY A 63 9.84 6.69 22.15
N GLY A 64 9.30 7.82 22.59
CA GLY A 64 9.42 9.12 21.93
C GLY A 64 8.49 9.34 20.73
N LEU A 65 7.57 8.41 20.43
CA LEU A 65 6.57 8.58 19.37
C LEU A 65 5.21 8.88 20.01
N TYR A 66 4.81 10.14 20.00
CA TYR A 66 3.43 10.52 20.30
C TYR A 66 2.53 10.03 19.15
N TYR A 67 1.35 9.50 19.48
CA TYR A 67 0.38 9.13 18.46
C TYR A 67 0.01 10.35 17.62
N GLN A 68 0.20 10.23 16.31
CA GLN A 68 -0.30 11.18 15.33
C GLN A 68 -1.51 10.55 14.62
N PRO A 69 -2.65 11.26 14.53
CA PRO A 69 -3.79 10.77 13.77
C PRO A 69 -3.41 10.51 12.31
N VAL A 70 -3.81 9.36 11.76
CA VAL A 70 -3.62 9.07 10.33
C VAL A 70 -4.38 10.05 9.44
N ARG A 71 -3.80 10.35 8.29
CA ARG A 71 -4.44 11.16 7.26
C ARG A 71 -5.35 10.29 6.39
N TYR A 72 -6.58 10.74 6.15
CA TYR A 72 -7.46 10.10 5.19
C TYR A 72 -7.10 10.51 3.77
N HIS A 73 -7.03 9.52 2.89
CA HIS A 73 -6.80 9.68 1.48
C HIS A 73 -8.02 9.19 0.71
N TRP A 74 -8.39 9.96 -0.31
CA TRP A 74 -9.43 9.56 -1.24
C TRP A 74 -8.78 8.90 -2.45
N CYS A 75 -9.28 7.72 -2.81
CA CYS A 75 -8.84 6.96 -3.98
C CYS A 75 -10.04 6.55 -4.83
N TYR A 76 -9.84 6.38 -6.12
CA TYR A 76 -10.85 5.81 -7.02
C TYR A 76 -10.28 4.59 -7.73
N GLN A 77 -11.15 3.64 -8.03
CA GLN A 77 -10.80 2.50 -8.85
C GLN A 77 -10.75 2.92 -10.32
N GLN A 78 -9.70 2.48 -11.00
CA GLN A 78 -9.54 2.55 -12.43
C GLN A 78 -9.26 1.13 -12.93
N ASN A 79 -10.15 0.59 -13.74
CA ASN A 79 -9.96 -0.72 -14.35
C ASN A 79 -9.10 -0.54 -15.60
N GLU A 80 -7.90 -1.12 -15.60
CA GLU A 80 -6.98 -1.09 -16.73
C GLU A 80 -6.59 -2.54 -17.04
N ASN A 81 -6.95 -3.04 -18.24
CA ASN A 81 -6.70 -4.43 -18.66
C ASN A 81 -7.22 -5.50 -17.68
N GLU A 82 -8.45 -5.35 -17.17
CA GLU A 82 -9.06 -6.24 -16.15
C GLU A 82 -8.36 -6.25 -14.79
N ILE A 83 -7.32 -5.43 -14.61
CA ILE A 83 -6.62 -5.27 -13.34
C ILE A 83 -7.25 -4.08 -12.60
N GLU A 84 -7.67 -4.33 -11.36
CA GLU A 84 -8.13 -3.30 -10.44
C GLU A 84 -6.95 -2.42 -10.01
N ILE A 85 -6.98 -1.13 -10.37
CA ILE A 85 -5.97 -0.15 -9.96
C ILE A 85 -6.63 0.93 -9.11
N TRP A 86 -6.14 1.13 -7.89
CA TRP A 86 -6.56 2.25 -7.06
C TRP A 86 -5.64 3.44 -7.30
N ARG A 87 -6.21 4.57 -7.73
CA ARG A 87 -5.48 5.82 -7.94
C ARG A 87 -5.90 6.87 -6.92
N PRO A 88 -4.96 7.62 -6.33
CA PRO A 88 -5.30 8.71 -5.44
C PRO A 88 -5.95 9.85 -6.24
N PHE A 89 -6.87 10.56 -5.59
CA PHE A 89 -7.33 11.85 -6.10
C PHE A 89 -6.22 12.91 -5.95
N SER A 90 -6.35 14.01 -6.69
CA SER A 90 -5.49 15.18 -6.46
C SER A 90 -5.66 15.70 -5.02
N VAL A 91 -4.69 16.44 -4.50
CA VAL A 91 -4.79 17.03 -3.16
C VAL A 91 -6.01 17.94 -3.06
N HIS A 92 -6.26 18.75 -4.09
CA HIS A 92 -7.43 19.63 -4.16
C HIS A 92 -8.74 18.85 -4.10
N ASP A 93 -8.90 17.85 -4.98
CA ASP A 93 -10.12 17.04 -5.03
C ASP A 93 -10.32 16.28 -3.71
N SER A 94 -9.25 15.70 -3.14
CA SER A 94 -9.29 14.98 -1.87
C SER A 94 -9.75 15.87 -0.71
N THR A 95 -9.26 17.12 -0.65
CA THR A 95 -9.68 18.08 0.37
C THR A 95 -11.16 18.44 0.21
N GLN A 96 -11.64 18.67 -1.00
CA GLN A 96 -13.07 18.97 -1.24
C GLN A 96 -13.97 17.78 -0.89
N LEU A 97 -13.54 16.57 -1.23
CA LEU A 97 -14.23 15.32 -0.85
C LEU A 97 -14.29 15.15 0.67
N GLU A 98 -13.18 15.41 1.37
CA GLU A 98 -13.11 15.30 2.81
C GLU A 98 -14.00 16.33 3.52
N ILE A 99 -13.98 17.59 3.06
CA ILE A 99 -14.89 18.63 3.59
C ILE A 99 -16.35 18.21 3.38
N ALA A 100 -16.70 17.76 2.17
CA ALA A 100 -18.06 17.30 1.88
C ALA A 100 -18.47 16.11 2.75
N PHE A 101 -17.55 15.16 2.97
CA PHE A 101 -17.76 14.01 3.85
C PHE A 101 -18.04 14.43 5.30
N GLN A 102 -17.25 15.36 5.85
CA GLN A 102 -17.40 15.77 7.25
C GLN A 102 -18.61 16.67 7.49
N THR A 103 -18.99 17.51 6.52
CA THR A 103 -19.97 18.59 6.73
C THR A 103 -21.35 18.31 6.14
N ARG A 104 -21.42 17.63 5.00
CA ARG A 104 -22.67 17.48 4.22
C ARG A 104 -23.23 16.08 4.23
N LEU A 105 -22.39 15.08 4.48
CA LEU A 105 -22.81 13.68 4.37
C LEU A 105 -23.94 13.32 5.35
N ALA A 106 -23.87 13.80 6.59
CA ALA A 106 -24.86 13.47 7.63
C ALA A 106 -26.26 14.01 7.28
N GLU A 107 -26.34 15.12 6.56
CA GLU A 107 -27.59 15.78 6.19
C GLU A 107 -28.20 15.19 4.92
N SER A 108 -27.37 14.76 3.97
CA SER A 108 -27.84 14.26 2.67
C SER A 108 -26.88 13.21 2.08
N PRO A 109 -26.93 11.96 2.57
CA PRO A 109 -26.00 10.91 2.16
C PRO A 109 -26.00 10.66 0.64
N ASN A 110 -27.18 10.55 0.03
CA ASN A 110 -27.31 10.20 -1.37
C ASN A 110 -27.13 11.38 -2.33
N HIS A 111 -27.12 12.62 -1.83
CA HIS A 111 -27.07 13.82 -2.66
C HIS A 111 -25.78 14.65 -2.47
N THR A 112 -24.88 14.21 -1.60
CA THR A 112 -23.60 14.90 -1.41
C THR A 112 -22.65 14.57 -2.56
N THR A 113 -22.61 15.44 -3.56
CA THR A 113 -21.71 15.29 -4.71
C THR A 113 -20.63 16.37 -4.77
N VAL A 114 -19.49 15.99 -5.36
CA VAL A 114 -18.30 16.85 -5.53
C VAL A 114 -17.76 16.66 -6.93
N ASN A 115 -17.54 17.77 -7.64
CA ASN A 115 -16.89 17.78 -8.93
C ASN A 115 -15.38 17.56 -8.75
N THR A 116 -14.82 16.63 -9.52
CA THR A 116 -13.40 16.25 -9.47
C THR A 116 -12.78 16.32 -10.85
N ASN A 117 -11.45 16.44 -10.92
CA ASN A 117 -10.70 16.53 -12.18
C ASN A 117 -11.22 17.67 -13.09
N GLY A 118 -11.40 18.86 -12.51
CA GLY A 118 -11.87 20.05 -13.23
C GLY A 118 -13.33 19.95 -13.72
N GLY A 119 -14.18 19.17 -13.05
CA GLY A 119 -15.60 19.01 -13.40
C GLY A 119 -15.90 17.90 -14.41
N ARG A 120 -14.87 17.18 -14.88
CA ARG A 120 -15.05 16.06 -15.81
C ARG A 120 -15.72 14.86 -15.17
N ASN A 121 -15.57 14.72 -13.85
CA ASN A 121 -16.12 13.63 -13.08
C ASN A 121 -16.86 14.19 -11.87
N GLU A 122 -17.94 13.53 -11.50
CA GLU A 122 -18.72 13.80 -10.30
C GLU A 122 -18.55 12.60 -9.37
N VAL A 123 -18.19 12.88 -8.12
CA VAL A 123 -18.12 11.87 -7.06
C VAL A 123 -19.31 12.07 -6.13
N ASN A 124 -20.12 11.02 -5.97
CA ASN A 124 -21.08 10.95 -4.89
C ASN A 124 -20.37 10.42 -3.65
N VAL A 125 -20.25 11.29 -2.66
CA VAL A 125 -19.53 11.00 -1.42
C VAL A 125 -20.23 9.87 -0.69
N GLY A 126 -21.54 9.94 -0.42
CA GLY A 126 -22.21 8.93 0.41
C GLY A 126 -22.35 7.57 -0.25
N LEU A 127 -22.59 7.53 -1.56
CA LEU A 127 -22.62 6.28 -2.31
C LEU A 127 -21.23 5.72 -2.63
N ARG A 128 -20.16 6.49 -2.37
CA ARG A 128 -18.78 6.08 -2.67
C ARG A 128 -18.60 5.69 -4.15
N ILE A 129 -19.20 6.46 -5.04
CA ILE A 129 -19.11 6.24 -6.50
C ILE A 129 -18.66 7.50 -7.23
N ARG A 130 -17.87 7.30 -8.28
CA ARG A 130 -17.47 8.32 -9.24
C ARG A 130 -18.06 7.99 -10.59
N LYS A 131 -18.60 8.99 -11.27
CA LYS A 131 -19.09 8.88 -12.65
C LYS A 131 -18.55 10.05 -13.49
N PRO A 132 -18.33 9.87 -14.79
CA PRO A 132 -18.11 11.00 -15.68
C PRO A 132 -19.36 11.86 -15.84
N VAL A 133 -19.14 13.14 -16.13
CA VAL A 133 -20.23 14.12 -16.32
C VAL A 133 -20.58 14.28 -17.80
N TYR A 134 -19.57 14.27 -18.67
CA TYR A 134 -19.71 14.64 -20.09
C TYR A 134 -19.77 13.45 -21.04
N TRP A 135 -19.53 12.24 -20.56
CA TRP A 135 -19.63 11.02 -21.35
C TRP A 135 -20.31 9.93 -20.52
N GLN A 136 -20.81 8.90 -21.17
CA GLN A 136 -21.44 7.78 -20.50
C GLN A 136 -20.39 6.71 -20.23
N ASP A 137 -20.25 6.34 -18.97
CA ASP A 137 -19.38 5.27 -18.51
C ASP A 137 -19.96 4.66 -17.23
N PHE A 138 -19.44 3.49 -16.85
CA PHE A 138 -19.86 2.83 -15.63
C PHE A 138 -19.36 3.59 -14.40
N PRO A 139 -20.19 3.71 -13.33
CA PRO A 139 -19.73 4.25 -12.07
C PRO A 139 -18.59 3.40 -11.52
N VAL A 140 -17.50 4.05 -11.12
CA VAL A 140 -16.35 3.39 -10.48
C VAL A 140 -16.38 3.66 -8.97
N PRO A 141 -16.00 2.69 -8.13
CA PRO A 141 -16.00 2.89 -6.70
C PRO A 141 -14.90 3.88 -6.28
N VAL A 142 -15.21 4.57 -5.19
CA VAL A 142 -14.36 5.54 -4.52
C VAL A 142 -14.19 5.09 -3.09
N ARG A 143 -12.99 5.23 -2.54
CA ARG A 143 -12.70 4.80 -1.18
C ARG A 143 -11.98 5.91 -0.42
N ARG A 144 -12.46 6.17 0.79
CA ARG A 144 -11.80 7.01 1.80
C ARG A 144 -11.04 6.07 2.72
N CYS A 145 -9.73 6.22 2.80
CA CYS A 145 -8.89 5.22 3.46
C CYS A 145 -7.65 5.87 4.10
N SER A 146 -7.26 5.37 5.26
CA SER A 146 -6.03 5.75 5.97
C SER A 146 -4.95 4.66 5.98
N TRP A 147 -5.35 3.40 5.70
CA TRP A 147 -4.48 2.23 5.77
C TRP A 147 -4.35 1.53 4.41
N PHE A 148 -3.13 1.26 3.98
CA PHE A 148 -2.86 0.63 2.68
C PHE A 148 -2.08 -0.66 2.86
N TYR A 149 -2.28 -1.59 1.93
CA TYR A 149 -1.44 -2.78 1.83
C TYR A 149 -0.78 -2.87 0.46
N LYS A 150 0.35 -3.56 0.45
CA LYS A 150 1.09 -3.89 -0.77
C LYS A 150 0.96 -5.39 -1.02
N ARG A 151 0.64 -5.79 -2.26
CA ARG A 151 0.73 -7.20 -2.66
C ARG A 151 2.19 -7.55 -2.96
N GLU A 152 2.58 -8.77 -2.66
CA GLU A 152 3.92 -9.25 -3.00
C GLU A 152 4.12 -9.21 -4.53
N GLY A 153 5.24 -8.64 -4.99
CA GLY A 153 5.54 -8.44 -6.41
C GLY A 153 4.80 -7.27 -7.09
N ASP A 154 3.87 -6.60 -6.43
CA ASP A 154 3.18 -5.41 -6.96
C ASP A 154 3.72 -4.14 -6.31
N ASN A 155 4.02 -3.10 -7.10
CA ASN A 155 4.45 -1.79 -6.58
C ASN A 155 3.28 -0.85 -6.23
N ARG A 156 2.04 -1.32 -6.37
CA ARG A 156 0.85 -0.52 -6.11
C ARG A 156 0.34 -0.70 -4.69
N TYR A 157 -0.09 0.40 -4.09
CA TYR A 157 -0.80 0.42 -2.82
C TYR A 157 -2.28 0.21 -3.05
N ILE A 158 -2.89 -0.68 -2.27
CA ILE A 158 -4.32 -0.94 -2.31
C ILE A 158 -4.92 -0.43 -0.99
N PRO A 159 -5.89 0.50 -1.04
CA PRO A 159 -6.58 0.98 0.16
C PRO A 159 -7.42 -0.15 0.77
N TYR A 160 -7.36 -0.33 2.08
CA TYR A 160 -8.34 -1.17 2.78
C TYR A 160 -9.70 -0.50 2.83
N ASP A 161 -10.76 -1.30 3.02
CA ASP A 161 -12.10 -0.76 3.25
C ASP A 161 -12.13 0.23 4.41
N GLU A 162 -13.06 1.18 4.33
CA GLU A 162 -13.14 2.28 5.29
C GLU A 162 -13.42 1.78 6.72
N GLU A 163 -14.33 0.82 6.87
CA GLU A 163 -14.64 0.20 8.17
C GLU A 163 -13.43 -0.55 8.74
N LEU A 164 -12.72 -1.28 7.89
CA LEU A 164 -11.52 -2.02 8.25
C LEU A 164 -10.40 -1.07 8.70
N SER A 165 -10.15 -0.02 7.92
CA SER A 165 -9.17 1.02 8.21
C SER A 165 -9.46 1.73 9.53
N LEU A 166 -10.74 2.00 9.81
CA LEU A 166 -11.15 2.64 11.06
C LEU A 166 -10.89 1.75 12.28
N LYS A 167 -11.20 0.46 12.19
CA LYS A 167 -10.90 -0.51 13.26
C LYS A 167 -9.39 -0.65 13.48
N LEU A 168 -8.62 -0.74 12.40
CA LEU A 168 -7.16 -0.77 12.46
C LEU A 168 -6.60 0.47 13.15
N GLU A 169 -7.10 1.65 12.82
CA GLU A 169 -6.65 2.90 13.45
C GLU A 169 -6.91 2.92 14.95
N ASN A 170 -8.10 2.49 15.39
CA ASN A 170 -8.44 2.45 16.81
C ASN A 170 -7.52 1.51 17.59
N GLU A 171 -7.21 0.34 17.03
CA GLU A 171 -6.30 -0.63 17.66
C GLU A 171 -4.84 -0.13 17.62
N TYR A 172 -4.41 0.52 16.54
CA TYR A 172 -3.10 1.15 16.44
C TYR A 172 -2.93 2.25 17.50
N LYS A 173 -3.90 3.15 17.62
CA LYS A 173 -3.93 4.19 18.66
C LYS A 173 -3.83 3.58 20.06
N LYS A 174 -4.66 2.56 20.34
CA LYS A 174 -4.65 1.86 21.62
C LYS A 174 -3.31 1.19 21.89
N ALA A 175 -2.67 0.58 20.89
CA ALA A 175 -1.35 -0.03 21.03
C ALA A 175 -0.26 1.02 21.32
N MET A 176 -0.32 2.19 20.67
CA MET A 176 0.57 3.32 20.94
C MET A 176 0.44 3.86 22.38
N GLU A 177 -0.79 3.97 22.89
CA GLU A 177 -1.09 4.50 24.23
C GLU A 177 -0.82 3.48 25.35
N THR A 178 -1.12 2.20 25.13
CA THR A 178 -1.04 1.14 26.15
C THR A 178 0.21 0.26 26.03
N ASN A 179 1.06 0.51 25.02
CA ASN A 179 2.18 -0.34 24.63
C ASN A 179 1.79 -1.81 24.37
N GLY A 180 0.51 -2.05 24.03
CA GLY A 180 -0.09 -3.37 23.83
C GLY A 180 0.08 -3.89 22.41
N TRP A 181 1.33 -4.17 22.03
CA TRP A 181 1.72 -4.74 20.72
C TRP A 181 1.51 -6.26 20.65
N HIS A 182 1.78 -6.86 19.49
CA HIS A 182 1.72 -8.31 19.23
C HIS A 182 0.33 -8.94 19.38
N ARG A 183 -0.73 -8.12 19.33
CA ARG A 183 -2.11 -8.62 19.28
C ARG A 183 -2.47 -9.08 17.87
N ARG A 184 -3.20 -10.19 17.80
CA ARG A 184 -3.82 -10.68 16.57
C ARG A 184 -5.17 -10.01 16.41
N LEU A 185 -5.34 -9.25 15.34
CA LEU A 185 -6.59 -8.61 14.95
C LEU A 185 -7.20 -9.43 13.82
N GLU A 186 -8.39 -9.97 14.07
CA GLU A 186 -9.13 -10.74 13.08
C GLU A 186 -10.21 -9.85 12.45
N PHE A 187 -10.21 -9.81 11.13
CA PHE A 187 -11.13 -8.99 10.34
C PHE A 187 -12.02 -9.87 9.45
N PRO A 188 -13.11 -9.30 8.90
CA PRO A 188 -13.90 -9.96 7.87
C PRO A 188 -13.00 -10.48 6.74
N ASP A 189 -13.40 -11.57 6.08
CA ASP A 189 -12.62 -12.29 5.07
C ASP A 189 -11.40 -13.07 5.60
N ASN A 190 -11.38 -13.41 6.90
CA ASN A 190 -10.30 -14.17 7.56
C ASN A 190 -8.92 -13.50 7.43
N VAL A 191 -8.90 -12.17 7.33
CA VAL A 191 -7.67 -11.39 7.32
C VAL A 191 -7.18 -11.26 8.76
N ILE A 192 -5.97 -11.75 9.03
CA ILE A 192 -5.32 -11.62 10.35
C ILE A 192 -4.24 -10.55 10.25
N ILE A 193 -4.27 -9.55 11.12
CA ILE A 193 -3.26 -8.49 11.18
C ILE A 193 -2.57 -8.50 12.54
N VAL A 194 -1.24 -8.41 12.53
CA VAL A 194 -0.40 -8.35 13.72
C VAL A 194 0.45 -7.08 13.66
N MET A 195 0.34 -6.25 14.72
CA MET A 195 1.14 -5.04 14.89
C MET A 195 2.31 -5.34 15.83
N HIS A 196 3.53 -5.40 15.31
CA HIS A 196 4.74 -5.63 16.10
C HIS A 196 5.23 -4.34 16.78
N ASN A 197 5.14 -3.22 16.07
CA ASN A 197 5.41 -1.87 16.57
C ASN A 197 4.76 -0.83 15.64
N ALA A 198 4.99 0.46 15.93
CA ALA A 198 4.44 1.57 15.15
C ALA A 198 4.74 1.52 13.64
N ASN A 199 5.89 0.96 13.25
CA ASN A 199 6.38 0.92 11.87
C ASN A 199 6.21 -0.45 11.20
N VAL A 200 5.90 -1.50 11.98
CA VAL A 200 5.95 -2.90 11.54
C VAL A 200 4.60 -3.54 11.82
N ILE A 201 3.78 -3.60 10.77
CA ILE A 201 2.42 -4.13 10.81
C ILE A 201 2.22 -5.08 9.63
N VAL A 202 1.71 -6.28 9.92
CA VAL A 202 1.74 -7.42 9.03
C VAL A 202 0.35 -8.05 8.90
N GLN A 203 -0.10 -8.32 7.67
CA GLN A 203 -1.26 -9.13 7.36
C GLN A 203 -0.84 -10.54 6.97
N PHE A 204 -1.54 -11.53 7.52
CA PHE A 204 -1.51 -12.92 7.13
C PHE A 204 -2.77 -13.26 6.32
N PRO A 205 -2.64 -13.95 5.17
CA PRO A 205 -3.78 -14.44 4.41
C PRO A 205 -4.47 -15.62 5.11
N PRO A 206 -5.77 -15.86 4.83
CA PRO A 206 -6.59 -16.92 5.45
C PRO A 206 -6.00 -18.33 5.32
N SER A 207 -5.28 -18.57 4.22
CA SER A 207 -4.73 -19.86 3.83
C SER A 207 -3.21 -19.90 3.95
N SER A 208 -2.64 -19.18 4.91
CA SER A 208 -1.20 -19.22 5.19
C SER A 208 -0.80 -20.64 5.63
N THR A 209 -0.59 -21.49 4.63
CA THR A 209 0.10 -22.76 4.77
C THR A 209 1.58 -22.41 4.86
N PHE A 210 2.25 -22.93 5.88
CA PHE A 210 3.69 -22.85 5.99
C PHE A 210 4.28 -23.54 4.76
N ASP A 211 5.22 -22.89 4.08
CA ASP A 211 6.02 -23.61 3.09
C ASP A 211 6.87 -24.69 3.81
N GLU A 212 7.46 -25.60 3.04
CA GLU A 212 8.26 -26.72 3.54
C GLU A 212 9.49 -26.28 4.39
N TRP A 213 9.80 -24.97 4.40
CA TRP A 213 10.86 -24.34 5.18
C TRP A 213 10.36 -23.41 6.31
N GLY A 214 9.03 -23.31 6.54
CA GLY A 214 8.43 -22.54 7.62
C GLY A 214 8.18 -21.06 7.33
N ASN A 215 8.33 -20.59 6.10
CA ASN A 215 7.96 -19.21 5.73
C ASN A 215 6.46 -19.09 5.53
N VAL A 216 5.92 -17.92 5.91
CA VAL A 216 4.53 -17.55 5.69
C VAL A 216 4.49 -16.33 4.79
N GLN A 217 3.67 -16.37 3.73
CA GLN A 217 3.42 -15.18 2.92
C GLN A 217 2.73 -14.11 3.77
N VAL A 218 3.36 -12.95 3.85
CA VAL A 218 2.88 -11.82 4.63
C VAL A 218 2.74 -10.58 3.77
N LYS A 219 1.70 -9.79 4.02
CA LYS A 219 1.50 -8.48 3.39
C LYS A 219 1.85 -7.40 4.39
N TRP A 220 2.68 -6.45 3.98
CA TRP A 220 3.04 -5.30 4.81
C TRP A 220 1.97 -4.22 4.71
N LEU A 221 1.60 -3.67 5.87
CA LEU A 221 0.68 -2.55 5.98
C LEU A 221 1.45 -1.25 6.16
N TYR A 222 0.93 -0.21 5.52
CA TYR A 222 1.47 1.14 5.59
C TYR A 222 0.35 2.10 5.99
N ALA A 223 0.52 2.75 7.14
CA ALA A 223 -0.23 3.96 7.47
C ALA A 223 0.48 5.17 6.85
N LEU A 224 -0.29 6.07 6.24
CA LEU A 224 0.25 7.36 5.81
C LEU A 224 0.13 8.34 6.99
N LEU A 225 1.25 8.51 7.71
CA LEU A 225 1.40 9.48 8.79
C LEU A 225 1.61 10.91 8.23
N ALA A 226 1.31 11.91 9.05
CA ALA A 226 1.31 13.34 8.69
C ALA A 226 2.71 13.95 8.59
#